data_AF-A0A3L7TDK7-F1
#
_entry.id   AF-A0A3L7TDK7-F1
#
_cell.length_a   1.000
_cell.length_b   1.000
_cell.length_c   1.000
_cell.angle_alpha   90.00
_cell.angle_beta   90.00
_cell.angle_gamma   90.00
#
_symmetry.space_group_name_H-M   'P 1'
#
loop_
_entity.id
_entity.type
_entity.pdbx_description
1 polymer ?
#
loop_
_entity_poly.entity_id
_entity_poly.type
_entity_poly.pdbx_seq_one_letter_code
_entity_poly.pdbx_strand_id
1 'polypeptide(L)'
;MHLVRNGFFQLTDSTAKHRASHAALLAIMSLVNGAHADYPFAHTVVSFTAGSGAATGFNLPAVALGPPERFTGEGISPMCVTPFSPAYRPNEIVSLGVGGELVLRFDHDVLDDPRNPFGIDLIVFGNAFFTDATGTGMVAGLAAEGGVIAVSLDGIAWTSVPLTVADGLFPTRGYMDVLPYATQPGTIETNFLRPVNPALSMRDLSGLDYESCVALYDGSGGGAGIDLAALGLPRIRFVRISNSVIGSSPEIDAVSDVEAITRSPDLDGDGVVGASDLARVLGAWGTMNAEADLDFDGVIGAGDLSMLLGAWGTKGGA
;
A
#
# COMPACT_ATOMS: atom_id res chain seq x y z
N MET A 1 16.05 50.95 -87.29
CA MET A 1 16.36 49.71 -88.05
C MET A 1 15.19 48.77 -87.86
N HIS A 2 14.38 48.64 -88.91
CA HIS A 2 13.26 47.71 -89.00
C HIS A 2 13.68 46.28 -88.67
N LEU A 3 12.83 45.53 -87.96
CA LEU A 3 12.24 44.33 -88.53
C LEU A 3 10.93 43.99 -87.80
N VAL A 4 10.05 43.37 -88.57
CA VAL A 4 8.59 43.31 -88.46
C VAL A 4 8.16 41.84 -88.49
N ARG A 5 6.98 41.52 -87.92
CA ARG A 5 6.16 40.28 -88.03
C ARG A 5 6.59 39.08 -87.16
N ASN A 6 5.71 38.25 -86.59
CA ASN A 6 4.26 37.99 -86.76
C ASN A 6 3.75 37.10 -85.59
N GLY A 7 2.45 37.12 -85.30
CA GLY A 7 1.73 35.94 -84.77
C GLY A 7 0.81 36.17 -83.57
N PHE A 8 -0.50 36.29 -83.84
CA PHE A 8 -1.60 36.24 -82.88
C PHE A 8 -1.98 34.79 -82.52
N PHE A 9 -2.34 34.55 -81.25
CA PHE A 9 -3.59 33.94 -80.72
C PHE A 9 -3.42 32.96 -79.54
N GLN A 10 -4.38 33.06 -78.63
CA GLN A 10 -4.49 32.55 -77.25
C GLN A 10 -4.50 31.03 -77.06
N LEU A 11 -4.21 30.59 -75.84
CA LEU A 11 -5.05 29.63 -75.09
C LEU A 11 -4.83 29.76 -73.58
N THR A 12 -5.93 29.62 -72.86
CA THR A 12 -6.14 29.82 -71.42
C THR A 12 -5.72 28.63 -70.57
N ASP A 13 -5.41 28.95 -69.31
CA ASP A 13 -5.89 28.29 -68.09
C ASP A 13 -4.83 27.71 -67.13
N SER A 14 -5.10 28.00 -65.85
CA SER A 14 -4.72 27.31 -64.63
C SER A 14 -3.25 27.07 -64.33
N THR A 15 -2.73 27.78 -63.31
CA THR A 15 -2.32 27.14 -62.04
C THR A 15 -1.75 28.16 -61.04
N ALA A 16 -2.34 28.14 -59.85
CA ALA A 16 -1.73 28.29 -58.53
C ALA A 16 -0.60 29.33 -58.28
N LYS A 17 -0.81 30.21 -57.30
CA LYS A 17 -0.06 30.14 -56.03
C LYS A 17 -0.67 31.01 -54.93
N HIS A 18 -0.90 30.32 -53.81
CA HIS A 18 -1.52 30.75 -52.57
C HIS A 18 -0.79 31.91 -51.89
N ARG A 19 -1.55 32.89 -51.38
CA ARG A 19 -1.15 33.73 -50.24
C ARG A 19 -1.74 33.10 -48.98
N ALA A 20 -0.88 32.54 -48.13
CA ALA A 20 -1.27 31.98 -46.84
C ALA A 20 -1.46 33.11 -45.82
N SER A 21 -2.71 33.28 -45.38
CA SER A 21 -3.07 34.09 -44.22
C SER A 21 -2.62 33.38 -42.93
N HIS A 22 -1.87 34.08 -42.08
CA HIS A 22 -1.43 33.58 -40.79
C HIS A 22 -2.62 33.61 -39.81
N ALA A 23 -3.27 32.47 -39.61
CA ALA A 23 -4.14 32.24 -38.47
C ALA A 23 -3.29 31.68 -37.32
N ALA A 24 -3.15 32.46 -36.24
CA ALA A 24 -2.54 31.98 -35.01
C ALA A 24 -3.51 30.99 -34.33
N LEU A 25 -3.19 29.69 -34.41
CA LEU A 25 -3.90 28.65 -33.70
C LEU A 25 -3.36 28.60 -32.27
N LEU A 26 -4.13 29.11 -31.31
CA LEU A 26 -3.84 28.97 -29.88
C LEU A 26 -4.18 27.53 -29.48
N ALA A 27 -3.17 26.66 -29.39
CA ALA A 27 -3.35 25.31 -28.87
C ALA A 27 -3.51 25.40 -27.34
N ILE A 28 -4.74 25.23 -26.85
CA ILE A 28 -4.99 24.95 -25.43
C ILE A 28 -4.53 23.51 -25.21
N MET A 29 -3.31 23.34 -24.70
CA MET A 29 -2.89 22.06 -24.11
C MET A 29 -3.69 21.88 -22.81
N SER A 30 -4.75 21.10 -22.88
CA SER A 30 -5.37 20.54 -21.69
C SER A 30 -4.34 19.64 -21.01
N LEU A 31 -3.80 20.09 -19.88
CA LEU A 31 -3.13 19.20 -18.93
C LEU A 31 -4.19 18.21 -18.45
N VAL A 32 -4.21 17.03 -19.06
CA VAL A 32 -4.81 15.87 -18.43
C VAL A 32 -3.87 15.54 -17.27
N ASN A 33 -4.18 16.07 -16.09
CA ASN A 33 -3.73 15.41 -14.86
C ASN A 33 -4.37 14.03 -14.92
N GLY A 34 -3.63 13.03 -15.43
CA GLY A 34 -3.95 11.66 -15.09
C GLY A 34 -3.93 11.63 -13.56
N ALA A 35 -5.06 11.28 -12.94
CA ALA A 35 -5.06 10.87 -11.56
C ALA A 35 -4.08 9.69 -11.50
N HIS A 36 -2.86 9.95 -11.03
CA HIS A 36 -1.96 8.88 -10.68
C HIS A 36 -2.63 8.23 -9.47
N ALA A 37 -2.95 6.94 -9.56
CA ALA A 37 -3.36 6.21 -8.38
C ALA A 37 -2.21 6.32 -7.37
N ASP A 38 -2.53 6.66 -6.12
CA ASP A 38 -1.55 6.75 -5.05
C ASP A 38 -0.83 5.40 -4.94
N TYR A 39 0.51 5.43 -4.87
CA TYR A 39 1.28 4.20 -4.73
C TYR A 39 1.26 3.79 -3.26
N PRO A 40 0.67 2.64 -2.88
CA PRO A 40 0.27 2.37 -1.50
C PRO A 40 1.44 1.98 -0.58
N PHE A 41 2.68 2.18 -1.03
CA PHE A 41 3.88 1.89 -0.27
C PHE A 41 4.78 3.13 -0.20
N ALA A 42 5.67 3.15 0.78
CA ALA A 42 6.71 4.17 0.85
C ALA A 42 7.46 4.27 -0.50
N HIS A 43 7.57 5.50 -1.00
CA HIS A 43 8.06 5.77 -2.35
C HIS A 43 9.47 6.38 -2.37
N THR A 44 9.93 6.96 -1.25
CA THR A 44 11.24 7.65 -1.21
C THR A 44 11.98 7.38 0.10
N VAL A 45 13.26 7.04 -0.01
CA VAL A 45 14.21 7.12 1.12
C VAL A 45 14.65 8.57 1.27
N VAL A 46 14.35 9.18 2.41
CA VAL A 46 14.73 10.56 2.75
C VAL A 46 16.14 10.59 3.35
N SER A 47 16.41 9.67 4.28
CA SER A 47 17.71 9.50 4.91
C SER A 47 17.89 8.07 5.42
N PHE A 48 19.13 7.64 5.52
CA PHE A 48 19.50 6.35 6.10
C PHE A 48 20.85 6.47 6.82
N THR A 49 20.91 5.91 8.02
CA THR A 49 22.12 5.65 8.78
C THR A 49 22.03 4.23 9.31
N ALA A 50 22.97 3.36 8.95
CA ALA A 50 22.93 1.96 9.40
C ALA A 50 23.05 1.82 10.93
N GLY A 51 23.84 2.68 11.58
CA GLY A 51 24.15 2.53 13.00
C GLY A 51 25.21 1.47 13.28
N SER A 52 25.59 1.33 14.54
CA SER A 52 26.61 0.37 14.98
C SER A 52 26.00 -1.01 15.23
N GLY A 53 26.58 -2.04 14.61
CA GLY A 53 26.11 -3.43 14.79
C GLY A 53 24.96 -3.83 13.86
N ALA A 54 24.63 -3.02 12.85
CA ALA A 54 23.74 -3.44 11.76
C ALA A 54 24.32 -4.68 11.04
N ALA A 55 23.44 -5.55 10.55
CA ALA A 55 23.85 -6.74 9.84
C ALA A 55 24.71 -6.39 8.60
N THR A 56 25.88 -7.03 8.49
CA THR A 56 26.84 -6.71 7.43
C THR A 56 26.26 -7.03 6.06
N GLY A 57 26.21 -6.03 5.18
CA GLY A 57 25.67 -6.15 3.81
C GLY A 57 24.21 -5.70 3.67
N PHE A 58 23.45 -5.62 4.76
CA PHE A 58 22.03 -5.23 4.77
C PHE A 58 21.87 -3.70 4.91
N ASN A 59 22.55 -2.95 4.05
CA ASN A 59 22.64 -1.48 4.13
C ASN A 59 22.09 -0.77 2.89
N LEU A 60 21.20 -1.43 2.14
CA LEU A 60 20.53 -0.90 0.97
C LEU A 60 19.14 -0.38 1.37
N PRO A 61 18.96 0.91 1.72
CA PRO A 61 17.67 1.39 2.22
C PRO A 61 16.56 1.38 1.15
N ALA A 62 16.91 1.31 -0.13
CA ALA A 62 15.94 1.26 -1.23
C ALA A 62 15.14 -0.05 -1.29
N VAL A 63 15.57 -1.10 -0.59
CA VAL A 63 14.80 -2.34 -0.46
C VAL A 63 13.51 -2.11 0.35
N ALA A 64 13.51 -1.10 1.22
CA ALA A 64 12.34 -0.70 2.01
C ALA A 64 11.27 0.09 1.23
N LEU A 65 11.38 0.15 -0.11
CA LEU A 65 10.44 0.83 -0.99
C LEU A 65 9.61 -0.20 -1.76
N GLY A 66 8.32 0.05 -1.88
CA GLY A 66 7.40 -0.87 -2.53
C GLY A 66 6.87 -1.97 -1.61
N PRO A 67 6.31 -3.06 -2.18
CA PRO A 67 5.68 -4.12 -1.40
C PRO A 67 6.72 -4.96 -0.64
N PRO A 68 6.33 -5.54 0.52
CA PRO A 68 7.13 -6.53 1.23
C PRO A 68 7.52 -7.73 0.37
N GLU A 69 8.60 -8.39 0.75
CA GLU A 69 9.08 -9.59 0.08
C GLU A 69 8.08 -10.76 0.21
N ARG A 70 7.83 -11.46 -0.89
CA ARG A 70 6.96 -12.65 -0.92
C ARG A 70 7.76 -13.93 -1.04
N PHE A 71 8.91 -13.88 -1.70
CA PHE A 71 9.70 -15.06 -2.01
C PHE A 71 11.18 -14.68 -1.92
N THR A 72 11.88 -15.27 -0.97
CA THR A 72 13.26 -14.92 -0.67
C THR A 72 14.21 -15.98 -1.18
N GLY A 73 15.48 -15.61 -1.31
CA GLY A 73 16.53 -16.62 -1.37
C GLY A 73 16.84 -17.14 -2.76
N GLU A 74 16.37 -16.49 -3.82
CA GLU A 74 16.52 -16.92 -5.18
C GLU A 74 17.99 -17.13 -5.56
N GLY A 75 18.24 -18.24 -6.26
CA GLY A 75 19.58 -18.64 -6.68
C GLY A 75 20.48 -19.23 -5.57
N ILE A 76 20.05 -19.29 -4.30
CA ILE A 76 20.78 -20.01 -3.23
C ILE A 76 19.89 -21.02 -2.51
N SER A 77 18.87 -20.56 -1.79
CA SER A 77 17.92 -21.42 -1.07
C SER A 77 16.52 -20.79 -1.13
N PRO A 78 15.85 -20.90 -2.30
CA PRO A 78 14.60 -20.20 -2.54
C PRO A 78 13.46 -20.71 -1.66
N MET A 79 12.69 -19.81 -1.07
CA MET A 79 11.54 -20.14 -0.23
C MET A 79 10.52 -18.99 -0.14
N CYS A 80 9.27 -19.35 0.11
CA CYS A 80 8.23 -18.36 0.41
C CYS A 80 8.54 -17.65 1.73
N VAL A 81 8.28 -16.34 1.75
CA VAL A 81 8.20 -15.59 3.00
C VAL A 81 6.92 -16.00 3.72
N THR A 82 7.08 -16.56 4.91
CA THR A 82 5.99 -17.00 5.78
C THR A 82 6.28 -16.57 7.21
N PRO A 83 5.30 -16.68 8.13
CA PRO A 83 5.55 -16.37 9.53
C PRO A 83 6.63 -17.21 10.20
N PHE A 84 7.12 -18.29 9.56
CA PHE A 84 8.20 -19.15 10.06
C PHE A 84 9.48 -19.08 9.22
N SER A 85 9.45 -18.35 8.11
CA SER A 85 10.52 -18.23 7.13
C SER A 85 10.60 -16.78 6.66
N PRO A 86 11.36 -15.92 7.34
CA PRO A 86 11.45 -14.50 6.97
C PRO A 86 12.29 -14.31 5.69
N ALA A 87 12.17 -13.14 5.07
CA ALA A 87 13.14 -12.69 4.06
C ALA A 87 14.56 -12.65 4.66
N TYR A 88 15.60 -12.88 3.89
CA TYR A 88 16.96 -12.98 4.48
C TYR A 88 18.08 -12.49 3.58
N ARG A 89 17.79 -11.90 2.41
CA ARG A 89 18.85 -11.40 1.53
C ARG A 89 19.13 -9.91 1.73
N PRO A 90 20.39 -9.49 1.52
CA PRO A 90 20.79 -8.08 1.53
C PRO A 90 20.05 -7.15 0.57
N ASN A 91 19.39 -7.71 -0.45
CA ASN A 91 18.59 -6.97 -1.44
C ASN A 91 17.08 -7.04 -1.16
N GLU A 92 16.67 -7.57 -0.02
CA GLU A 92 15.26 -7.73 0.39
C GLU A 92 14.97 -6.90 1.66
N ILE A 93 15.93 -6.82 2.61
CA ILE A 93 15.73 -6.10 3.88
C ILE A 93 16.93 -5.21 4.23
N VAL A 94 16.69 -4.16 5.02
CA VAL A 94 17.71 -3.23 5.52
C VAL A 94 17.79 -3.26 7.04
N SER A 95 19.00 -3.41 7.60
CA SER A 95 19.24 -3.58 9.04
C SER A 95 19.62 -2.27 9.72
N LEU A 96 19.10 -2.06 10.93
CA LEU A 96 19.35 -0.88 11.77
C LEU A 96 20.05 -1.27 13.07
N GLY A 97 21.36 -1.04 13.13
CA GLY A 97 22.14 -1.14 14.37
C GLY A 97 21.87 0.01 15.34
N VAL A 98 22.58 0.02 16.47
CA VAL A 98 22.45 1.04 17.52
C VAL A 98 22.78 2.43 16.96
N GLY A 99 21.87 3.39 17.14
CA GLY A 99 21.94 4.72 16.56
C GLY A 99 21.60 4.76 15.06
N GLY A 100 21.13 3.65 14.50
CA GLY A 100 20.65 3.56 13.14
C GLY A 100 19.27 4.20 12.98
N GLU A 101 19.02 4.71 11.78
CA GLU A 101 17.79 5.40 11.41
C GLU A 101 17.51 5.19 9.92
N LEU A 102 16.25 4.91 9.58
CA LEU A 102 15.71 4.95 8.24
C LEU A 102 14.52 5.91 8.21
N VAL A 103 14.54 6.88 7.30
CA VAL A 103 13.40 7.77 7.07
C VAL A 103 12.85 7.55 5.67
N LEU A 104 11.58 7.17 5.62
CA LEU A 104 10.82 6.90 4.41
C LEU A 104 9.72 7.96 4.23
N ARG A 105 9.28 8.13 2.99
CA ARG A 105 8.23 9.09 2.61
C ARG A 105 7.30 8.51 1.55
N PHE A 106 6.00 8.71 1.73
CA PHE A 106 4.97 8.47 0.73
C PHE A 106 4.91 9.59 -0.31
N ASP A 107 4.36 9.31 -1.49
CA ASP A 107 4.08 10.32 -2.51
C ASP A 107 2.74 11.06 -2.27
N HIS A 108 1.92 10.56 -1.35
CA HIS A 108 0.64 11.13 -0.91
C HIS A 108 0.61 11.36 0.61
N ASP A 109 -0.52 11.83 1.14
CA ASP A 109 -0.77 11.84 2.60
C ASP A 109 -1.47 10.53 2.98
N VAL A 110 -0.91 9.78 3.92
CA VAL A 110 -1.60 8.66 4.59
C VAL A 110 -2.59 9.27 5.56
N LEU A 111 -3.86 8.91 5.46
CA LEU A 111 -4.95 9.53 6.23
C LEU A 111 -5.38 8.63 7.39
N ASP A 112 -5.81 9.25 8.49
CA ASP A 112 -6.68 8.60 9.48
C ASP A 112 -8.04 8.36 8.80
N ASP A 113 -8.30 7.13 8.36
CA ASP A 113 -9.53 6.76 7.66
C ASP A 113 -10.33 5.77 8.50
N PRO A 114 -11.55 6.12 8.96
CA PRO A 114 -12.36 5.23 9.79
C PRO A 114 -12.77 3.94 9.08
N ARG A 115 -12.63 3.85 7.76
CA ARG A 115 -12.91 2.67 6.94
C ARG A 115 -11.73 1.70 6.90
N ASN A 116 -10.56 2.12 7.38
CA ASN A 116 -9.42 1.24 7.51
C ASN A 116 -9.71 0.14 8.55
N PRO A 117 -9.42 -1.15 8.24
CA PRO A 117 -9.69 -2.25 9.16
C PRO A 117 -9.05 -1.99 10.54
N PHE A 118 -9.87 -2.12 11.59
CA PHE A 118 -9.47 -1.91 12.98
C PHE A 118 -9.01 -0.49 13.33
N GLY A 119 -9.21 0.51 12.45
CA GLY A 119 -8.70 1.88 12.62
C GLY A 119 -7.19 1.99 12.43
N ILE A 120 -6.57 1.02 11.75
CA ILE A 120 -5.13 1.01 11.49
C ILE A 120 -4.87 1.62 10.12
N ASP A 121 -4.06 2.66 10.03
CA ASP A 121 -3.85 3.43 8.80
C ASP A 121 -2.51 3.14 8.11
N LEU A 122 -1.56 2.57 8.85
CA LEU A 122 -0.20 2.36 8.38
C LEU A 122 0.29 1.00 8.86
N ILE A 123 1.07 0.30 8.03
CA ILE A 123 1.72 -0.96 8.40
C ILE A 123 3.23 -0.86 8.16
N VAL A 124 4.03 -1.29 9.14
CA VAL A 124 5.49 -1.44 9.00
C VAL A 124 5.84 -2.93 8.98
N PHE A 125 6.56 -3.37 7.96
CA PHE A 125 6.99 -4.76 7.80
C PHE A 125 8.47 -4.88 8.20
N GLY A 126 8.71 -5.70 9.22
CA GLY A 126 10.04 -6.06 9.69
C GLY A 126 10.47 -7.46 9.23
N ASN A 127 11.39 -8.07 9.98
CA ASN A 127 11.95 -9.39 9.69
C ASN A 127 11.67 -10.46 10.76
N ALA A 128 10.79 -10.16 11.70
CA ALA A 128 10.42 -11.03 12.78
C ALA A 128 9.78 -12.31 12.24
N PHE A 129 9.94 -13.39 13.00
CA PHE A 129 9.38 -14.69 12.67
C PHE A 129 9.05 -15.48 13.93
N PHE A 130 8.09 -16.39 13.81
CA PHE A 130 7.79 -17.36 14.85
C PHE A 130 8.84 -18.47 14.86
N THR A 131 9.30 -18.83 16.05
CA THR A 131 10.10 -20.04 16.23
C THR A 131 9.20 -21.27 16.16
N ASP A 132 9.70 -22.36 15.58
CA ASP A 132 8.93 -23.58 15.36
C ASP A 132 9.26 -24.66 16.39
N ALA A 133 8.23 -25.21 17.04
CA ALA A 133 8.37 -26.29 18.02
C ALA A 133 8.29 -27.71 17.42
N THR A 134 7.80 -27.88 16.19
CA THR A 134 7.58 -29.20 15.57
C THR A 134 8.32 -29.42 14.25
N GLY A 135 8.82 -28.35 13.63
CA GLY A 135 9.35 -28.39 12.26
C GLY A 135 8.26 -28.39 11.18
N THR A 136 7.01 -28.14 11.58
CA THR A 136 5.83 -28.09 10.70
C THR A 136 5.01 -26.81 10.90
N GLY A 137 5.60 -25.77 11.49
CA GLY A 137 4.99 -24.47 11.72
C GLY A 137 4.10 -24.41 12.96
N MET A 138 4.52 -24.98 14.10
CA MET A 138 3.83 -24.74 15.38
C MET A 138 4.49 -23.57 16.12
N VAL A 139 3.72 -22.53 16.44
CA VAL A 139 4.22 -21.29 17.07
C VAL A 139 4.78 -21.60 18.47
N ALA A 140 6.09 -21.57 18.62
CA ALA A 140 6.77 -21.77 19.91
C ALA A 140 7.05 -20.44 20.64
N GLY A 141 7.40 -19.41 19.86
CA GLY A 141 7.79 -18.09 20.36
C GLY A 141 7.97 -17.11 19.21
N LEU A 142 8.49 -15.93 19.51
CA LEU A 142 8.74 -14.86 18.56
C LEU A 142 10.22 -14.48 18.59
N ALA A 143 10.86 -14.49 17.44
CA ALA A 143 12.12 -13.81 17.20
C ALA A 143 11.80 -12.43 16.61
N ALA A 144 12.15 -11.37 17.34
CA ALA A 144 11.90 -9.98 16.96
C ALA A 144 12.95 -9.08 17.62
N GLU A 145 13.35 -8.01 16.93
CA GLU A 145 14.41 -7.11 17.35
C GLU A 145 13.93 -5.68 17.62
N GLY A 146 12.64 -5.41 17.44
CA GLY A 146 11.99 -4.18 17.86
C GLY A 146 12.14 -3.03 16.85
N GLY A 147 12.75 -1.93 17.26
CA GLY A 147 12.81 -0.71 16.45
C GLY A 147 11.69 0.28 16.78
N VAL A 148 12.07 1.53 17.03
CA VAL A 148 11.19 2.63 17.40
C VAL A 148 10.65 3.28 16.14
N ILE A 149 9.32 3.36 16.04
CA ILE A 149 8.62 4.03 14.96
C ILE A 149 8.26 5.46 15.39
N ALA A 150 8.45 6.43 14.49
CA ALA A 150 7.90 7.77 14.60
C ALA A 150 7.33 8.20 13.25
N VAL A 151 6.27 9.01 13.28
CA VAL A 151 5.59 9.51 12.09
C VAL A 151 5.59 11.04 12.07
N SER A 152 5.47 11.61 10.88
CA SER A 152 5.46 13.06 10.68
C SER A 152 4.71 13.44 9.40
N LEU A 153 4.10 14.63 9.39
CA LEU A 153 3.55 15.23 8.17
C LEU A 153 4.61 16.02 7.37
N ASP A 154 5.56 16.65 8.06
CA ASP A 154 6.50 17.62 7.47
C ASP A 154 7.97 17.13 7.45
N GLY A 155 8.26 16.00 8.09
CA GLY A 155 9.61 15.46 8.25
C GLY A 155 10.45 16.20 9.29
N ILE A 156 9.87 17.13 10.04
CA ILE A 156 10.54 17.99 11.02
C ILE A 156 9.98 17.72 12.42
N ALA A 157 8.66 17.80 12.58
CA ALA A 157 7.96 17.50 13.83
C ALA A 157 7.57 16.02 13.86
N TRP A 158 8.12 15.27 14.81
CA TRP A 158 7.96 13.82 14.90
C TRP A 158 7.12 13.41 16.10
N THR A 159 6.14 12.54 15.86
CA THR A 159 5.35 11.87 16.90
C THR A 159 5.79 10.42 17.01
N SER A 160 6.26 9.99 18.18
CA SER A 160 6.60 8.60 18.42
C SER A 160 5.34 7.74 18.51
N VAL A 161 5.38 6.56 17.91
CA VAL A 161 4.33 5.54 18.03
C VAL A 161 4.61 4.71 19.28
N PRO A 162 3.76 4.75 20.32
CA PRO A 162 3.97 3.97 21.53
C PRO A 162 3.53 2.52 21.35
N LEU A 163 4.15 1.59 22.08
CA LEU A 163 3.76 0.17 22.20
C LEU A 163 3.83 -0.69 20.93
N THR A 164 3.98 -0.08 19.76
CA THR A 164 4.23 -0.77 18.48
C THR A 164 5.70 -0.64 18.11
N VAL A 165 6.28 -1.73 17.61
CA VAL A 165 7.67 -1.79 17.12
C VAL A 165 7.69 -2.27 15.68
N ALA A 166 8.70 -1.84 14.92
CA ALA A 166 8.78 -2.08 13.48
C ALA A 166 9.00 -3.56 13.14
N ASP A 167 9.86 -4.21 13.92
CA ASP A 167 10.19 -5.61 13.83
C ASP A 167 9.58 -6.35 15.03
N GLY A 168 8.40 -6.97 14.82
CA GLY A 168 7.47 -7.28 15.91
C GLY A 168 6.51 -8.44 15.67
N LEU A 169 5.35 -8.39 16.33
CA LEU A 169 4.47 -9.54 16.60
C LEU A 169 3.92 -10.28 15.37
N PHE A 170 3.75 -9.60 14.24
CA PHE A 170 3.11 -10.17 13.06
C PHE A 170 4.12 -10.33 11.92
N PRO A 171 4.93 -11.41 11.92
CA PRO A 171 5.79 -11.79 10.82
C PRO A 171 5.13 -11.71 9.45
N THR A 172 5.91 -11.29 8.44
CA THR A 172 5.45 -11.17 7.05
C THR A 172 5.02 -12.52 6.48
N ARG A 173 3.96 -12.50 5.67
CA ARG A 173 3.45 -13.67 4.93
C ARG A 173 3.18 -13.26 3.49
N GLY A 174 3.84 -13.92 2.53
CA GLY A 174 3.70 -13.61 1.11
C GLY A 174 2.49 -14.26 0.42
N TYR A 175 2.06 -15.45 0.86
CA TYR A 175 1.02 -16.22 0.17
C TYR A 175 0.04 -16.90 1.13
N MET A 176 -1.22 -17.02 0.69
CA MET A 176 -2.29 -17.67 1.43
C MET A 176 -2.29 -19.20 1.28
N ASP A 177 -1.77 -19.72 0.17
CA ASP A 177 -1.93 -21.11 -0.27
C ASP A 177 -0.64 -21.95 -0.16
N VAL A 178 0.26 -21.57 0.74
CA VAL A 178 1.56 -22.25 0.94
C VAL A 178 1.72 -22.80 2.35
N LEU A 179 2.54 -23.84 2.48
CA LEU A 179 3.01 -24.42 3.75
C LEU A 179 4.15 -23.56 4.35
N PRO A 180 4.46 -23.69 5.67
CA PRO A 180 5.38 -22.77 6.37
C PRO A 180 6.81 -22.71 5.79
N TYR A 181 7.27 -23.78 5.15
CA TYR A 181 8.61 -23.89 4.55
C TYR A 181 8.54 -24.19 3.05
N ALA A 182 7.52 -23.66 2.36
CA ALA A 182 7.33 -23.89 0.94
C ALA A 182 8.51 -23.30 0.12
N THR A 183 9.02 -24.08 -0.84
CA THR A 183 10.11 -23.68 -1.74
C THR A 183 9.62 -23.32 -3.14
N GLN A 184 8.30 -23.29 -3.33
CA GLN A 184 7.63 -22.89 -4.56
C GLN A 184 6.62 -21.80 -4.22
N PRO A 185 6.56 -20.72 -5.03
CA PRO A 185 5.65 -19.61 -4.77
C PRO A 185 4.20 -20.09 -4.80
N GLY A 186 3.38 -19.45 -3.96
CA GLY A 186 1.94 -19.62 -3.99
C GLY A 186 1.31 -18.97 -5.21
N THR A 187 0.02 -19.20 -5.39
CA THR A 187 -0.80 -18.56 -6.43
C THR A 187 -1.76 -17.53 -5.87
N ILE A 188 -1.96 -17.53 -4.56
CA ILE A 188 -2.88 -16.63 -3.87
C ILE A 188 -2.07 -15.75 -2.94
N GLU A 189 -1.89 -14.49 -3.32
CA GLU A 189 -1.15 -13.51 -2.54
C GLU A 189 -1.95 -13.06 -1.32
N THR A 190 -1.26 -12.78 -0.21
CA THR A 190 -1.81 -11.99 0.90
C THR A 190 -1.94 -10.51 0.52
N ASN A 191 -2.81 -9.79 1.23
CA ASN A 191 -2.95 -8.35 1.10
C ASN A 191 -2.01 -7.61 2.07
N PHE A 192 -0.99 -6.93 1.53
CA PHE A 192 -0.05 -6.10 2.31
C PHE A 192 -0.61 -4.73 2.71
N LEU A 193 -1.82 -4.40 2.28
CA LEU A 193 -2.56 -3.19 2.66
C LEU A 193 -3.64 -3.50 3.70
N ARG A 194 -3.72 -4.75 4.19
CA ARG A 194 -4.66 -5.18 5.23
C ARG A 194 -3.88 -5.49 6.52
N PRO A 195 -4.19 -4.85 7.65
CA PRO A 195 -3.56 -5.14 8.92
C PRO A 195 -4.07 -6.45 9.53
N VAL A 196 -3.23 -7.11 10.33
CA VAL A 196 -3.68 -8.17 11.26
C VAL A 196 -4.47 -7.52 12.39
N ASN A 197 -5.46 -8.24 12.95
CA ASN A 197 -6.23 -7.74 14.09
C ASN A 197 -5.30 -7.34 15.27
N PRO A 198 -5.24 -6.05 15.65
CA PRO A 198 -4.30 -5.56 16.66
C PRO A 198 -4.64 -6.03 18.08
N ALA A 199 -5.82 -6.65 18.30
CA ALA A 199 -6.17 -7.26 19.57
C ALA A 199 -5.45 -8.60 19.84
N LEU A 200 -4.84 -9.21 18.81
CA LEU A 200 -4.09 -10.45 18.96
C LEU A 200 -2.76 -10.24 19.69
N SER A 201 -2.35 -11.26 20.42
CA SER A 201 -1.10 -11.29 21.18
C SER A 201 -0.40 -12.65 21.05
N MET A 202 0.84 -12.75 21.55
CA MET A 202 1.50 -14.07 21.65
C MET A 202 0.69 -15.08 22.49
N ARG A 203 -0.19 -14.63 23.39
CA ARG A 203 -1.07 -15.55 24.14
C ARG A 203 -2.06 -16.27 23.22
N ASP A 204 -2.50 -15.60 22.16
CA ASP A 204 -3.47 -16.13 21.21
C ASP A 204 -2.79 -16.98 20.14
N LEU A 205 -1.51 -16.69 19.85
CA LEU A 205 -0.72 -17.35 18.80
C LEU A 205 0.08 -18.55 19.29
N SER A 206 0.63 -18.51 20.50
CA SER A 206 1.50 -19.58 21.01
C SER A 206 0.79 -20.92 21.08
N GLY A 207 1.43 -21.95 20.50
CA GLY A 207 0.94 -23.32 20.45
C GLY A 207 -0.03 -23.61 19.30
N LEU A 208 -0.41 -22.61 18.50
CA LEU A 208 -1.16 -22.86 17.27
C LEU A 208 -0.29 -23.58 16.24
N ASP A 209 -0.91 -24.49 15.50
CA ASP A 209 -0.34 -25.00 14.26
C ASP A 209 -0.39 -23.94 13.16
N TYR A 210 0.28 -24.23 12.04
CA TYR A 210 0.43 -23.28 10.95
C TYR A 210 -0.92 -22.81 10.42
N GLU A 211 -1.84 -23.73 10.15
CA GLU A 211 -3.16 -23.43 9.59
C GLU A 211 -3.97 -22.51 10.52
N SER A 212 -4.02 -22.83 11.81
CA SER A 212 -4.74 -22.01 12.80
C SER A 212 -4.09 -20.64 12.98
N CYS A 213 -2.75 -20.57 12.98
CA CYS A 213 -2.00 -19.32 13.09
C CYS A 213 -2.30 -18.40 11.91
N VAL A 214 -2.19 -18.91 10.68
CA VAL A 214 -2.36 -18.08 9.49
C VAL A 214 -3.83 -17.78 9.16
N ALA A 215 -4.78 -18.52 9.74
CA ALA A 215 -6.20 -18.15 9.71
C ALA A 215 -6.46 -16.86 10.49
N LEU A 216 -5.75 -16.60 11.59
CA LEU A 216 -5.88 -15.36 12.36
C LEU A 216 -5.35 -14.11 11.62
N TYR A 217 -4.54 -14.31 10.58
CA TYR A 217 -4.11 -13.21 9.71
C TYR A 217 -5.23 -12.73 8.78
N ASP A 218 -6.26 -13.54 8.53
CA ASP A 218 -7.44 -13.16 7.74
C ASP A 218 -7.10 -12.46 6.41
N GLY A 219 -6.18 -13.08 5.66
CA GLY A 219 -5.69 -12.57 4.37
C GLY A 219 -4.66 -11.45 4.44
N SER A 220 -4.36 -10.90 5.62
CA SER A 220 -3.26 -9.95 5.83
C SER A 220 -1.90 -10.56 5.51
N GLY A 221 -0.99 -9.73 5.01
CA GLY A 221 0.42 -10.06 4.85
C GLY A 221 1.27 -9.89 6.11
N GLY A 222 0.70 -9.50 7.25
CA GLY A 222 1.41 -9.29 8.51
C GLY A 222 1.76 -7.82 8.75
N GLY A 223 2.87 -7.59 9.45
CA GLY A 223 3.40 -6.27 9.79
C GLY A 223 2.76 -5.63 11.03
N ALA A 224 3.43 -4.61 11.54
CA ALA A 224 3.01 -3.84 12.70
C ALA A 224 2.05 -2.72 12.28
N GLY A 225 0.80 -2.79 12.75
CA GLY A 225 -0.23 -1.78 12.48
C GLY A 225 -0.11 -0.54 13.38
N ILE A 226 -0.38 0.64 12.81
CA ILE A 226 -0.40 1.93 13.50
C ILE A 226 -1.74 2.64 13.24
N ASP A 227 -2.42 3.04 14.31
CA ASP A 227 -3.63 3.88 14.32
C ASP A 227 -3.19 5.35 14.50
N LEU A 228 -3.50 6.22 13.53
CA LEU A 228 -3.15 7.64 13.57
C LEU A 228 -4.10 8.45 14.47
N ALA A 229 -5.37 8.05 14.57
CA ALA A 229 -6.34 8.65 15.49
C ALA A 229 -5.85 8.54 16.94
N ALA A 230 -5.29 7.39 17.32
CA ALA A 230 -4.69 7.16 18.64
C ALA A 230 -3.49 8.09 18.93
N LEU A 231 -2.84 8.62 17.88
CA LEU A 231 -1.76 9.61 17.98
C LEU A 231 -2.28 11.05 17.92
N GLY A 232 -3.57 11.26 17.68
CA GLY A 232 -4.17 12.58 17.45
C GLY A 232 -3.73 13.21 16.13
N LEU A 233 -3.39 12.40 15.13
CA LEU A 233 -2.91 12.84 13.83
C LEU A 233 -3.95 12.51 12.75
N PRO A 234 -4.45 13.49 11.98
CA PRO A 234 -5.41 13.20 10.90
C PRO A 234 -4.73 12.67 9.63
N ARG A 235 -3.40 12.84 9.53
CA ARG A 235 -2.58 12.39 8.39
C ARG A 235 -1.09 12.48 8.66
N ILE A 236 -0.31 11.68 7.94
CA ILE A 236 1.16 11.70 7.92
C ILE A 236 1.68 11.55 6.49
N ARG A 237 2.98 11.81 6.29
CA ARG A 237 3.68 11.59 5.01
C ARG A 237 5.04 10.92 5.17
N PHE A 238 5.60 10.97 6.37
CA PHE A 238 6.92 10.46 6.69
C PHE A 238 6.85 9.44 7.81
N VAL A 239 7.67 8.40 7.68
CA VAL A 239 7.84 7.36 8.69
C VAL A 239 9.33 7.24 8.96
N ARG A 240 9.71 7.28 10.23
CA ARG A 240 11.06 7.05 10.70
C ARG A 240 11.07 5.78 11.53
N ILE A 241 11.97 4.87 11.20
CA ILE A 241 12.33 3.74 12.04
C ILE A 241 13.74 3.96 12.56
N SER A 242 13.95 3.74 13.86
CA SER A 242 15.25 3.92 14.49
C SER A 242 15.53 2.84 15.52
N ASN A 243 16.80 2.59 15.80
CA ASN A 243 17.20 1.66 16.84
C ASN A 243 18.11 2.34 17.87
N SER A 244 17.67 2.33 19.12
CA SER A 244 18.44 2.81 20.27
C SER A 244 18.83 1.69 21.25
N VAL A 245 18.45 0.44 20.95
CA VAL A 245 18.61 -0.70 21.85
C VAL A 245 19.89 -1.44 21.53
N ILE A 246 20.77 -1.59 22.53
CA ILE A 246 22.02 -2.35 22.38
C ILE A 246 21.69 -3.83 22.26
N GLY A 247 22.27 -4.48 21.25
CA GLY A 247 22.16 -5.94 21.05
C GLY A 247 20.95 -6.39 20.25
N SER A 248 20.22 -5.47 19.61
CA SER A 248 19.25 -5.79 18.55
C SER A 248 19.56 -4.98 17.29
N SER A 249 19.10 -5.45 16.14
CA SER A 249 19.43 -4.90 14.82
C SER A 249 18.22 -4.88 13.87
N PRO A 250 17.04 -4.39 14.29
CA PRO A 250 15.79 -4.57 13.55
C PRO A 250 15.94 -4.30 12.05
N GLU A 251 15.50 -5.28 11.26
CA GLU A 251 15.46 -5.20 9.82
C GLU A 251 14.10 -4.74 9.32
N ILE A 252 14.11 -3.92 8.27
CA ILE A 252 12.92 -3.34 7.65
C ILE A 252 12.82 -3.81 6.21
N ASP A 253 11.62 -4.26 5.84
CA ASP A 253 11.27 -4.76 4.52
C ASP A 253 10.41 -3.75 3.76
N ALA A 254 9.38 -3.16 4.39
CA ALA A 254 8.51 -2.19 3.73
C ALA A 254 7.65 -1.38 4.70
N VAL A 255 6.96 -0.37 4.17
CA VAL A 255 5.91 0.38 4.86
C VAL A 255 4.75 0.62 3.88
N SER A 256 3.51 0.32 4.29
CA SER A 256 2.31 0.50 3.46
C SER A 256 1.28 1.43 4.09
N ASP A 257 0.55 2.12 3.22
CA ASP A 257 -0.73 2.78 3.51
C ASP A 257 -1.83 1.73 3.50
N VAL A 258 -2.68 1.72 4.53
CA VAL A 258 -3.76 0.72 4.64
C VAL A 258 -4.87 1.04 3.65
N GLU A 259 -5.36 -0.01 3.01
CA GLU A 259 -6.49 0.10 2.10
C GLU A 259 -7.79 0.13 2.90
N ALA A 260 -8.50 1.26 2.80
CA ALA A 260 -9.84 1.43 3.33
C ALA A 260 -10.77 0.35 2.78
N ILE A 261 -11.56 -0.28 3.65
CA ILE A 261 -12.62 -1.18 3.20
C ILE A 261 -13.67 -0.34 2.47
N THR A 262 -13.82 -0.58 1.18
CA THR A 262 -14.96 -0.04 0.42
C THR A 262 -16.08 -1.07 0.44
N ARG A 263 -17.25 -0.73 1.00
CA ARG A 263 -18.45 -1.53 0.76
C ARG A 263 -18.90 -1.34 -0.68
N SER A 264 -19.35 -2.44 -1.28
CA SER A 264 -20.01 -2.39 -2.57
C SER A 264 -21.26 -1.52 -2.46
N PRO A 265 -21.40 -0.47 -3.29
CA PRO A 265 -22.66 0.27 -3.42
C PRO A 265 -23.75 -0.51 -4.17
N ASP A 266 -23.40 -1.67 -4.76
CA ASP A 266 -24.36 -2.67 -5.25
C ASP A 266 -24.79 -3.54 -4.05
N LEU A 267 -25.90 -3.14 -3.45
CA LEU A 267 -26.45 -3.63 -2.19
C LEU A 267 -27.46 -4.77 -2.39
N ASP A 268 -27.99 -4.95 -3.60
CA ASP A 268 -28.82 -6.12 -3.93
C ASP A 268 -28.06 -7.24 -4.67
N GLY A 269 -26.82 -6.96 -5.10
CA GLY A 269 -25.90 -7.91 -5.69
C GLY A 269 -26.25 -8.27 -7.13
N ASP A 270 -27.03 -7.45 -7.83
CA ASP A 270 -27.43 -7.69 -9.22
C ASP A 270 -26.31 -7.36 -10.23
N GLY A 271 -25.19 -6.85 -9.74
CA GLY A 271 -24.03 -6.48 -10.51
C GLY A 271 -24.11 -5.09 -11.11
N VAL A 272 -25.10 -4.25 -10.75
CA VAL A 272 -25.29 -2.88 -11.25
C VAL A 272 -25.73 -1.96 -10.12
N VAL A 273 -24.94 -0.93 -9.84
CA VAL A 273 -25.35 0.13 -8.89
C VAL A 273 -26.47 0.97 -9.51
N GLY A 274 -27.68 0.88 -8.96
CA GLY A 274 -28.87 1.50 -9.55
C GLY A 274 -30.00 1.81 -8.57
N ALA A 275 -31.21 1.89 -9.14
CA ALA A 275 -32.40 2.32 -8.41
C ALA A 275 -32.78 1.36 -7.27
N SER A 276 -32.47 0.07 -7.41
CA SER A 276 -32.70 -0.92 -6.37
C SER A 276 -31.81 -0.67 -5.16
N ASP A 277 -30.51 -0.40 -5.37
CA ASP A 277 -29.58 -0.08 -4.28
C ASP A 277 -29.94 1.23 -3.59
N LEU A 278 -30.29 2.25 -4.39
CA LEU A 278 -30.77 3.52 -3.86
C LEU A 278 -32.00 3.33 -2.97
N ALA A 279 -32.93 2.46 -3.37
CA ALA A 279 -34.09 2.16 -2.55
C ALA A 279 -33.71 1.49 -1.22
N ARG A 280 -32.61 0.73 -1.16
CA ARG A 280 -32.08 0.15 0.09
C ARG A 280 -31.46 1.21 0.99
N VAL A 281 -30.63 2.11 0.46
CA VAL A 281 -30.08 3.25 1.23
C VAL A 281 -31.22 4.13 1.77
N LEU A 282 -32.18 4.52 0.93
CA LEU A 282 -33.31 5.35 1.37
C LEU A 282 -34.24 4.60 2.34
N GLY A 283 -34.42 3.29 2.16
CA GLY A 283 -35.22 2.46 3.06
C GLY A 283 -34.60 2.29 4.45
N ALA A 284 -33.28 2.41 4.55
CA ALA A 284 -32.51 2.32 5.80
C ALA A 284 -32.15 3.68 6.40
N TRP A 285 -32.64 4.79 5.84
CA TRP A 285 -32.24 6.14 6.24
C TRP A 285 -32.38 6.41 7.75
N GLY A 286 -31.33 6.93 8.36
CA GLY A 286 -31.24 7.24 9.79
C GLY A 286 -31.12 6.01 10.70
N THR A 287 -30.94 4.81 10.14
CA THR A 287 -30.69 3.58 10.92
C THR A 287 -29.21 3.25 11.00
N MET A 288 -28.84 2.25 11.79
CA MET A 288 -27.48 1.70 11.87
C MET A 288 -27.34 0.42 11.02
N ASN A 289 -27.98 0.39 9.85
CA ASN A 289 -27.95 -0.79 8.98
C ASN A 289 -26.54 -0.97 8.40
N ALA A 290 -25.76 -1.91 8.91
CA ALA A 290 -24.38 -2.08 8.47
C ALA A 290 -24.21 -2.37 6.97
N GLU A 291 -25.19 -2.97 6.28
CA GLU A 291 -25.07 -3.25 4.84
C GLU A 291 -25.16 -1.98 4.00
N ALA A 292 -26.02 -1.03 4.40
CA ALA A 292 -26.23 0.23 3.68
C ALA A 292 -25.28 1.36 4.12
N ASP A 293 -24.48 1.14 5.17
CA ASP A 293 -23.52 2.08 5.77
C ASP A 293 -22.20 2.03 5.00
N LEU A 294 -22.20 2.67 3.83
CA LEU A 294 -21.13 2.65 2.84
C LEU A 294 -19.92 3.49 3.27
N ASP A 295 -20.14 4.56 4.03
CA ASP A 295 -19.07 5.42 4.54
C ASP A 295 -18.60 5.07 5.95
N PHE A 296 -19.29 4.13 6.61
CA PHE A 296 -18.97 3.58 7.93
C PHE A 296 -19.05 4.62 9.06
N ASP A 297 -19.84 5.68 8.91
CA ASP A 297 -20.07 6.66 9.98
C ASP A 297 -21.06 6.17 11.07
N GLY A 298 -21.66 4.99 10.84
CA GLY A 298 -22.58 4.34 11.76
C GLY A 298 -24.04 4.75 11.60
N VAL A 299 -24.38 5.61 10.64
CA VAL A 299 -25.76 6.04 10.37
C VAL A 299 -26.03 6.23 8.87
N ILE A 300 -27.09 5.59 8.38
CA ILE A 300 -27.42 5.72 6.95
C ILE A 300 -27.89 7.14 6.64
N GLY A 301 -27.15 7.82 5.78
CA GLY A 301 -27.38 9.23 5.51
C GLY A 301 -26.85 9.72 4.17
N ALA A 302 -26.55 11.02 4.14
CA ALA A 302 -26.18 11.71 2.92
C ALA A 302 -24.79 11.30 2.40
N GLY A 303 -23.89 10.85 3.28
CA GLY A 303 -22.58 10.35 2.91
C GLY A 303 -22.69 9.03 2.13
N ASP A 304 -23.43 8.05 2.65
CA ASP A 304 -23.73 6.80 1.93
C ASP A 304 -24.39 7.04 0.58
N LEU A 305 -25.40 7.92 0.55
CA LEU A 305 -26.08 8.28 -0.68
C LEU A 305 -25.11 8.88 -1.71
N SER A 306 -24.16 9.70 -1.26
CA SER A 306 -23.17 10.30 -2.14
C SER A 306 -22.21 9.25 -2.72
N MET A 307 -21.80 8.26 -1.92
CA MET A 307 -20.98 7.13 -2.38
C MET A 307 -21.73 6.28 -3.41
N LEU A 308 -22.99 5.94 -3.14
CA LEU A 308 -23.83 5.18 -4.07
C LEU A 308 -24.02 5.91 -5.40
N LEU A 309 -24.38 7.21 -5.36
CA LEU A 309 -24.57 8.01 -6.57
C LEU A 309 -23.27 8.23 -7.35
N GLY A 310 -22.13 8.30 -6.66
CA GLY A 310 -20.82 8.36 -7.30
C GLY A 310 -20.49 7.10 -8.11
N ALA A 311 -21.03 5.95 -7.70
CA ALA A 311 -20.87 4.66 -8.38
C ALA A 311 -22.02 4.30 -9.33
N TRP A 312 -22.97 5.21 -9.57
CA TRP A 312 -24.18 4.92 -10.35
C TRP A 312 -23.88 4.36 -11.74
N GLY A 313 -24.49 3.21 -12.05
CA GLY A 313 -24.33 2.52 -13.33
C GLY A 313 -22.98 1.79 -13.50
N THR A 314 -22.11 1.79 -12.48
CA THR A 314 -20.95 0.89 -12.47
C THR A 314 -21.42 -0.55 -12.28
N LYS A 315 -20.69 -1.48 -12.89
CA LYS A 315 -20.88 -2.89 -12.59
C LYS A 315 -20.10 -3.21 -11.33
N GLY A 316 -20.74 -3.77 -10.30
CA GLY A 316 -20.07 -4.17 -9.08
C GLY A 316 -18.85 -5.02 -9.42
N GLY A 317 -17.66 -4.59 -8.99
CA GLY A 317 -16.44 -5.38 -9.13
C GLY A 317 -16.58 -6.63 -8.28
N ALA A 318 -16.50 -7.79 -8.92
CA ALA A 318 -16.43 -9.09 -8.25
C ALA A 318 -15.11 -9.29 -7.53
#